data_AF-A0A0P7IWW4-F1
#
_entry.id   AF-A0A0P7IWW4-F1
#
_cell.length_a   1.000
_cell.length_b   1.000
_cell.length_c   1.000
_cell.angle_alpha   90.00
_cell.angle_beta   90.00
_cell.angle_gamma   90.00
#
_symmetry.space_group_name_H-M   'P 1'
#
loop_
_entity.id
_entity.type
_entity.pdbx_description
1 polymer ?
#
loop_
_entity_poly.entity_id
_entity_poly.type
_entity_poly.pdbx_seq_one_letter_code
_entity_poly.pdbx_strand_id
1 'polypeptide(L)'
;MAQYALFLALPLLTAPLSAAPCRQALALGLDVSGSVDDREYRQQLDGIAAALLQPDVLSILTSQPQAPVSIAIFAWSGPDNQNTLVPWTRIQSAQDAQDVATKLNQQRRRPGDMSTAMGKALIYGAELLQNMPGCWQHTLDLSADGMSNSGPRPVEVAEDLARNPVLVNGLVIAPDGRGDQQGLDQLTRYFEEWVIRGPFSFVEQAAGYEDYANAMARKLLRELSGLPLSKAPPKDGPGAPSVIPIERQPEAPSQDVSTASNTRLRSKTPSQRDMQTH
;
A
#
# COMPACT_ATOMS: atom_id res chain seq x y z
N MET A 1 12.35 35.62 65.91
CA MET A 1 11.94 36.03 64.54
C MET A 1 12.83 35.23 63.58
N ALA A 2 12.46 33.97 63.33
CA ALA A 2 11.93 33.47 62.06
C ALA A 2 13.04 33.03 61.08
N GLN A 3 13.36 31.73 61.13
CA GLN A 3 14.35 31.05 60.30
C GLN A 3 13.63 30.50 59.06
N TYR A 4 13.89 31.08 57.89
CA TYR A 4 13.26 30.66 56.63
C TYR A 4 13.98 29.43 56.07
N ALA A 5 13.34 28.26 56.15
CA ALA A 5 13.75 27.06 55.44
C ALA A 5 13.33 27.18 53.97
N LEU A 6 14.31 27.39 53.08
CA LEU A 6 14.10 27.41 51.64
C LEU A 6 13.98 25.96 51.14
N PHE A 7 12.75 25.47 50.96
CA PHE A 7 12.49 24.21 50.27
C PHE A 7 12.72 24.38 48.77
N LEU A 8 13.84 23.85 48.27
CA LEU A 8 14.07 23.64 46.84
C LEU A 8 13.10 22.57 46.34
N ALA A 9 11.99 23.02 45.72
CA ALA A 9 11.07 22.15 45.02
C ALA A 9 11.75 21.64 43.73
N LEU A 10 12.19 20.39 43.74
CA LEU A 10 12.74 19.71 42.57
C LEU A 10 11.60 19.49 41.55
N PRO A 11 11.67 20.04 40.34
CA PRO A 11 10.65 19.77 39.34
C PRO A 11 10.78 18.30 38.92
N LEU A 12 9.76 17.50 39.22
CA LEU A 12 9.59 16.16 38.66
C LEU A 12 9.48 16.30 37.14
N LEU A 13 10.57 16.06 36.42
CA LEU A 13 10.54 15.84 34.97
C LEU A 13 9.68 14.60 34.72
N THR A 14 8.41 14.82 34.39
CA THR A 14 7.56 13.78 33.81
C THR A 14 8.12 13.49 32.43
N ALA A 15 8.96 12.46 32.31
CA ALA A 15 9.32 11.92 31.02
C ALA A 15 8.02 11.53 30.29
N PRO A 16 7.83 11.91 29.01
CA PRO A 16 6.68 11.46 28.27
C PRO A 16 6.68 9.93 28.31
N LEU A 17 5.56 9.36 28.76
CA LEU A 17 5.35 7.93 28.71
C LEU A 17 5.44 7.54 27.24
N SER A 18 6.61 7.05 26.82
CA SER A 18 6.82 6.61 25.44
C SER A 18 5.75 5.57 25.17
N ALA A 19 4.82 5.89 24.26
CA ALA A 19 3.84 4.92 23.82
C ALA A 19 4.59 3.64 23.45
N ALA A 20 4.09 2.48 23.88
CA ALA A 20 4.69 1.21 23.50
C ALA A 20 4.85 1.22 21.97
N PRO A 21 6.06 0.95 21.45
CA PRO A 21 6.32 1.06 20.03
C PRO A 21 5.35 0.15 19.29
N CYS A 22 4.75 0.62 18.20
CA CYS A 22 3.96 -0.24 17.33
C CYS A 22 4.91 -0.88 16.32
N ARG A 23 4.77 -2.18 16.05
CA ARG A 23 5.63 -2.83 15.06
C ARG A 23 5.30 -2.36 13.65
N GLN A 24 4.01 -2.29 13.35
CA GLN A 24 3.53 -1.92 12.02
C GLN A 24 2.12 -1.33 12.09
N ALA A 25 1.91 -0.21 11.42
CA ALA A 25 0.59 0.26 11.01
C ALA A 25 0.29 -0.33 9.63
N LEU A 26 -0.78 -1.11 9.53
CA LEU A 26 -1.22 -1.76 8.30
C LEU A 26 -2.61 -1.26 7.92
N ALA A 27 -2.69 -0.47 6.86
CA ALA A 27 -3.95 -0.05 6.27
C ALA A 27 -4.31 -0.99 5.11
N LEU A 28 -5.49 -1.62 5.15
CA LEU A 28 -6.02 -2.45 4.06
C LEU A 28 -7.10 -1.64 3.32
N GLY A 29 -6.87 -1.35 2.04
CA GLY A 29 -7.79 -0.63 1.17
C GLY A 29 -8.40 -1.54 0.10
N LEU A 30 -9.71 -1.75 0.16
CA LEU A 30 -10.44 -2.65 -0.74
C LEU A 30 -11.21 -1.90 -1.83
N ASP A 31 -10.95 -2.23 -3.09
CA ASP A 31 -11.77 -1.77 -4.20
C ASP A 31 -13.19 -2.35 -4.09
N VAL A 32 -14.19 -1.47 -4.18
CA VAL A 32 -15.62 -1.79 -4.22
C VAL A 32 -16.35 -1.08 -5.36
N SER A 33 -15.58 -0.68 -6.39
CA SER A 33 -16.07 0.00 -7.61
C SER A 33 -17.00 -0.88 -8.44
N GLY A 34 -17.41 -0.39 -9.61
CA GLY A 34 -18.54 -0.94 -10.36
C GLY A 34 -18.35 -2.37 -10.87
N SER A 35 -17.11 -2.87 -10.94
CA SER A 35 -16.78 -4.26 -11.27
C SER A 35 -17.16 -5.23 -10.15
N VAL A 36 -17.17 -4.78 -8.90
CA VAL A 36 -17.38 -5.62 -7.73
C VAL A 36 -18.88 -5.76 -7.47
N ASP A 37 -19.41 -6.98 -7.35
CA ASP A 37 -20.80 -7.21 -6.95
C ASP A 37 -20.96 -7.44 -5.41
N ASP A 38 -22.19 -7.65 -4.94
CA ASP A 38 -22.45 -7.87 -3.50
C ASP A 38 -21.84 -9.17 -2.97
N ARG A 39 -21.75 -10.20 -3.80
CA ARG A 39 -21.13 -11.49 -3.47
C ARG A 39 -19.63 -11.30 -3.33
N GLU A 40 -19.02 -10.61 -4.28
CA GLU A 40 -17.57 -10.35 -4.33
C GLU A 40 -17.14 -9.43 -3.20
N TYR A 41 -17.94 -8.38 -2.91
CA TYR A 41 -17.75 -7.55 -1.72
C TYR A 41 -17.73 -8.40 -0.44
N ARG A 42 -18.68 -9.34 -0.28
CA ARG A 42 -18.68 -10.25 0.88
C ARG A 42 -17.46 -11.18 0.88
N GLN A 43 -17.11 -11.77 -0.25
CA GLN A 43 -15.93 -12.64 -0.37
C GLN A 43 -14.64 -11.93 0.06
N GLN A 44 -14.47 -10.65 -0.29
CA GLN A 44 -13.32 -9.88 0.20
C GLN A 44 -13.35 -9.72 1.73
N LEU A 45 -14.47 -9.27 2.31
CA LEU A 45 -14.56 -9.05 3.76
C LEU A 45 -14.43 -10.34 4.57
N ASP A 46 -15.13 -11.39 4.15
CA ASP A 46 -15.06 -12.73 4.74
C ASP A 46 -13.65 -13.31 4.58
N GLY A 47 -12.98 -13.03 3.45
CA GLY A 47 -11.61 -13.46 3.20
C GLY A 47 -10.59 -12.77 4.11
N ILE A 48 -10.71 -11.47 4.38
CA ILE A 48 -9.88 -10.79 5.38
C ILE A 48 -10.14 -11.37 6.78
N ALA A 49 -11.41 -11.53 7.16
CA ALA A 49 -11.78 -12.08 8.45
C ALA A 49 -11.20 -13.49 8.65
N ALA A 50 -11.28 -14.35 7.64
CA ALA A 50 -10.72 -15.69 7.67
C ALA A 50 -9.18 -15.68 7.72
N ALA A 51 -8.53 -14.83 6.92
CA ALA A 51 -7.07 -14.74 6.88
C ALA A 51 -6.49 -14.28 8.22
N LEU A 52 -7.09 -13.29 8.88
CA LEU A 52 -6.65 -12.81 10.20
C LEU A 52 -6.75 -13.89 11.30
N LEU A 53 -7.68 -14.84 11.15
CA LEU A 53 -7.92 -15.92 12.10
C LEU A 53 -7.19 -17.22 11.73
N GLN A 54 -6.48 -17.26 10.59
CA GLN A 54 -5.66 -18.41 10.23
C GLN A 54 -4.54 -18.59 11.27
N PRO A 55 -4.28 -19.83 11.76
CA PRO A 55 -3.32 -20.07 12.85
C PRO A 55 -1.93 -19.43 12.64
N ASP A 56 -1.36 -19.55 11.43
CA ASP A 56 -0.04 -19.02 11.13
C ASP A 56 -0.02 -17.48 11.11
N VAL A 57 -1.06 -16.86 10.52
CA VAL A 57 -1.20 -15.40 10.47
C VAL A 57 -1.39 -14.85 11.89
N LEU A 58 -2.27 -15.48 12.66
CA LEU A 58 -2.54 -15.10 14.04
C LEU A 58 -1.29 -15.25 14.93
N SER A 59 -0.52 -16.32 14.74
CA SER A 59 0.74 -16.54 15.44
C SER A 59 1.73 -15.40 15.19
N ILE A 60 1.89 -14.97 13.94
CA ILE A 60 2.81 -13.86 13.61
C ILE A 60 2.26 -12.51 14.11
N LEU A 61 0.96 -12.24 13.95
CA LEU A 61 0.32 -11.02 14.44
C LEU A 61 0.52 -10.83 15.95
N THR A 62 0.44 -11.91 16.71
CA THR A 62 0.50 -11.91 18.18
C THR A 62 1.90 -12.23 18.74
N SER A 63 2.89 -12.46 17.88
CA SER A 63 4.25 -12.88 18.27
C SER A 63 5.01 -11.85 19.13
N GLN A 64 4.63 -10.57 19.09
CA GLN A 64 5.27 -9.48 19.83
C GLN A 64 4.25 -8.56 20.52
N PRO A 65 3.68 -8.97 21.67
CA PRO A 65 2.61 -8.20 22.34
C PRO A 65 3.02 -6.78 22.77
N GLN A 66 4.31 -6.56 23.05
CA GLN A 66 4.89 -5.26 23.38
C GLN A 66 5.01 -4.31 22.19
N ALA A 67 4.94 -4.86 20.96
CA ALA A 67 4.97 -4.09 19.73
C ALA A 67 3.92 -4.62 18.74
N PRO A 68 2.64 -4.32 18.97
CA PRO A 68 1.55 -4.89 18.17
C PRO A 68 1.55 -4.38 16.73
N VAL A 69 0.88 -5.15 15.88
CA VAL A 69 0.41 -4.66 14.58
C VAL A 69 -0.90 -3.93 14.79
N SER A 70 -1.01 -2.71 14.27
CA SER A 70 -2.27 -1.95 14.25
C SER A 70 -2.86 -2.05 12.85
N ILE A 71 -4.12 -2.46 12.75
CA ILE A 71 -4.82 -2.65 11.47
C ILE A 71 -5.95 -1.63 11.35
N ALA A 72 -6.06 -0.99 10.19
CA ALA A 72 -7.25 -0.28 9.76
C ALA A 72 -7.69 -0.81 8.40
N ILE A 73 -9.00 -0.82 8.15
CA ILE A 73 -9.58 -1.37 6.92
C ILE A 73 -10.55 -0.35 6.37
N PHE A 74 -10.42 -0.02 5.09
CA PHE A 74 -11.32 0.89 4.39
C PHE A 74 -11.71 0.33 3.01
N ALA A 75 -12.92 0.66 2.58
CA ALA A 75 -13.38 0.43 1.22
C ALA A 75 -13.22 1.72 0.40
N TRP A 76 -12.88 1.57 -0.88
CA TRP A 76 -12.69 2.68 -1.80
C TRP A 76 -13.30 2.41 -3.18
N SER A 77 -13.68 3.47 -3.89
CA SER A 77 -14.13 3.41 -5.29
C SER A 77 -13.78 4.71 -6.00
N GLY A 78 -14.77 5.55 -6.33
CA GLY A 78 -14.57 6.84 -6.98
C GLY A 78 -13.88 7.89 -6.11
N PRO A 79 -13.59 9.09 -6.65
CA PRO A 79 -12.72 10.06 -6.01
C PRO A 79 -13.14 10.50 -4.60
N ASP A 80 -14.45 10.53 -4.34
CA ASP A 80 -15.03 11.00 -3.08
C ASP A 80 -15.56 9.85 -2.19
N ASN A 81 -15.31 8.59 -2.57
CA ASN A 81 -15.90 7.41 -1.94
C ASN A 81 -14.86 6.58 -1.18
N GLN A 82 -14.38 7.10 -0.05
CA GLN A 82 -13.48 6.39 0.86
C GLN A 82 -14.19 6.17 2.21
N ASN A 83 -14.31 4.92 2.65
CA ASN A 83 -15.10 4.57 3.83
C ASN A 83 -14.35 3.61 4.75
N THR A 84 -13.95 4.08 5.93
CA THR A 84 -13.37 3.23 6.96
C THR A 84 -14.39 2.20 7.45
N LEU A 85 -14.08 0.92 7.27
CA LEU A 85 -14.88 -0.21 7.75
C LEU A 85 -14.46 -0.62 9.17
N VAL A 86 -13.15 -0.64 9.41
CA VAL A 86 -12.56 -0.95 10.71
C VAL A 86 -11.57 0.16 11.06
N PRO A 87 -11.83 0.94 12.12
CA PRO A 87 -10.85 1.93 12.60
C PRO A 87 -9.62 1.23 13.17
N TRP A 88 -8.52 1.97 13.33
CA TRP A 88 -7.26 1.47 13.89
C TRP A 88 -7.49 0.59 15.13
N THR A 89 -7.20 -0.70 14.99
CA THR A 89 -7.35 -1.72 16.02
C THR A 89 -5.99 -2.38 16.23
N ARG A 90 -5.48 -2.37 17.46
CA ARG A 90 -4.23 -3.06 17.81
C ARG A 90 -4.51 -4.54 17.98
N ILE A 91 -3.70 -5.39 17.36
CA ILE A 91 -3.80 -6.84 17.47
C ILE A 91 -2.74 -7.33 18.45
N GLN A 92 -3.15 -7.63 19.68
CA GLN A 92 -2.28 -8.18 20.74
C GLN A 92 -2.68 -9.61 21.12
N SER A 93 -3.86 -10.06 20.70
CA SER A 93 -4.44 -11.35 21.04
C SER A 93 -5.31 -11.90 19.92
N ALA A 94 -5.68 -13.17 20.05
CA ALA A 94 -6.70 -13.81 19.21
C ALA A 94 -8.05 -13.09 19.29
N GLN A 95 -8.40 -12.55 20.46
CA GLN A 95 -9.66 -11.83 20.64
C GLN A 95 -9.69 -10.55 19.81
N ASP A 96 -8.58 -9.80 19.73
CA ASP A 96 -8.53 -8.57 18.93
C ASP A 96 -8.74 -8.87 17.43
N ALA A 97 -8.13 -9.95 16.92
CA ALA A 97 -8.35 -10.40 15.54
C ALA A 97 -9.80 -10.84 15.32
N GLN A 98 -10.40 -11.55 16.29
CA GLN A 98 -11.80 -11.96 16.26
C GLN A 98 -12.76 -10.76 16.28
N ASP A 99 -12.41 -9.68 16.98
CA ASP A 99 -13.21 -8.45 17.02
C ASP A 99 -13.17 -7.74 15.67
N VAL A 100 -12.01 -7.70 15.00
CA VAL A 100 -11.91 -7.20 13.61
C VAL A 100 -12.76 -8.05 12.67
N ALA A 101 -12.64 -9.38 12.73
CA ALA A 101 -13.45 -10.29 11.92
C ALA A 101 -14.96 -10.07 12.15
N THR A 102 -15.39 -9.92 13.41
CA THR A 102 -16.79 -9.62 13.75
C THR A 102 -17.27 -8.31 13.14
N LYS A 103 -16.46 -7.23 13.20
CA LYS A 103 -16.79 -5.93 12.59
C LYS A 103 -16.97 -6.04 11.08
N LEU A 104 -16.13 -6.83 10.39
CA LEU A 104 -16.22 -7.07 8.95
C LEU A 104 -17.49 -7.87 8.59
N ASN A 105 -17.86 -8.87 9.40
CA ASN A 105 -19.06 -9.67 9.21
C ASN A 105 -20.37 -8.86 9.31
N GLN A 106 -20.34 -7.76 10.06
CA GLN A 106 -21.47 -6.85 10.21
C GLN A 106 -21.58 -5.82 9.08
N GLN A 107 -20.54 -5.64 8.25
CA GLN A 107 -20.59 -4.67 7.16
C GLN A 107 -21.56 -5.14 6.05
N ARG A 108 -22.26 -4.15 5.49
CA ARG A 108 -23.10 -4.29 4.30
C ARG A 108 -22.55 -3.36 3.22
N ARG A 109 -22.62 -3.80 1.96
CA ARG A 109 -22.20 -2.97 0.84
C ARG A 109 -23.09 -1.73 0.83
N ARG A 110 -22.46 -0.56 0.70
CA ARG A 110 -23.17 0.70 0.49
C ARG A 110 -23.15 0.99 -1.00
N PRO A 111 -24.20 1.63 -1.55
CA PRO A 111 -24.11 2.21 -2.89
C PRO A 111 -22.88 3.12 -2.96
N GLY A 112 -22.03 2.88 -3.95
CA GLY A 112 -20.78 3.60 -4.17
C GLY A 112 -20.71 4.16 -5.59
N ASP A 113 -19.67 4.93 -5.87
CA ASP A 113 -19.32 5.32 -7.22
C ASP A 113 -18.86 4.06 -7.99
N MET A 114 -19.24 3.96 -9.26
CA MET A 114 -18.90 2.83 -10.11
C MET A 114 -17.47 2.92 -10.68
N SER A 115 -16.81 4.06 -10.51
CA SER A 115 -15.45 4.31 -10.98
C SER A 115 -14.38 3.88 -9.98
N THR A 116 -13.16 3.72 -10.49
CA THR A 116 -11.99 3.21 -9.76
C THR A 116 -10.96 4.34 -9.66
N ALA A 117 -10.94 5.05 -8.52
CA ALA A 117 -10.06 6.19 -8.26
C ALA A 117 -8.86 5.81 -7.38
N MET A 118 -7.98 4.96 -7.92
CA MET A 118 -6.88 4.36 -7.16
C MET A 118 -5.90 5.41 -6.60
N GLY A 119 -5.62 6.49 -7.32
CA GLY A 119 -4.77 7.57 -6.79
C GLY A 119 -5.37 8.25 -5.56
N LYS A 120 -6.70 8.36 -5.46
CA LYS A 120 -7.38 8.90 -4.28
C LYS A 120 -7.34 7.92 -3.11
N ALA A 121 -7.45 6.62 -3.38
CA ALA A 121 -7.27 5.59 -2.37
C ALA A 121 -5.84 5.58 -1.81
N LEU A 122 -4.82 5.77 -2.65
CA LEU A 122 -3.42 5.90 -2.22
C LEU A 122 -3.21 7.12 -1.30
N ILE A 123 -3.75 8.29 -1.68
CA ILE A 123 -3.70 9.50 -0.85
C ILE A 123 -4.36 9.24 0.51
N TYR A 124 -5.60 8.72 0.48
CA TYR A 124 -6.36 8.46 1.70
C TYR A 124 -5.66 7.46 2.62
N GLY A 125 -5.12 6.37 2.07
CA GLY A 125 -4.37 5.38 2.83
C GLY A 125 -3.10 5.95 3.47
N ALA A 126 -2.38 6.81 2.74
CA ALA A 126 -1.20 7.50 3.28
C ALA A 126 -1.57 8.48 4.41
N GLU A 127 -2.65 9.25 4.26
CA GLU A 127 -3.17 10.11 5.34
C GLU A 127 -3.62 9.31 6.57
N LEU A 128 -4.27 8.17 6.36
CA LEU A 128 -4.68 7.27 7.44
C LEU A 128 -3.47 6.76 8.23
N LEU A 129 -2.38 6.41 7.53
CA LEU A 129 -1.12 5.95 8.12
C LEU A 129 -0.37 7.05 8.87
N GLN A 130 -0.37 8.29 8.36
CA GLN A 130 0.21 9.45 9.06
C GLN A 130 -0.45 9.70 10.42
N ASN A 131 -1.74 9.39 10.55
CA ASN A 131 -2.47 9.47 11.82
C ASN A 131 -2.12 8.35 12.82
N MET A 132 -1.21 7.43 12.46
CA MET A 132 -0.71 6.39 13.35
C MET A 132 0.80 6.55 13.63
N PRO A 133 1.23 7.62 14.32
CA PRO A 133 2.64 7.82 14.65
C PRO A 133 3.13 6.77 15.66
N GLY A 134 4.43 6.50 15.66
CA GLY A 134 5.07 5.59 16.62
C GLY A 134 5.09 4.11 16.22
N CYS A 135 4.59 3.77 15.03
CA CYS A 135 4.86 2.47 14.41
C CYS A 135 6.25 2.49 13.73
N TRP A 136 6.98 1.37 13.78
CA TRP A 136 8.28 1.24 13.07
C TRP A 136 8.11 1.22 11.56
N GLN A 137 6.97 0.70 11.08
CA GLN A 137 6.62 0.66 9.67
C GLN A 137 5.19 1.11 9.44
N HIS A 138 4.98 1.71 8.27
CA HIS A 138 3.68 2.10 7.74
C HIS A 138 3.49 1.43 6.40
N THR A 139 2.49 0.56 6.31
CA THR A 139 2.19 -0.20 5.09
C THR A 139 0.75 0.02 4.67
N LEU A 140 0.57 0.37 3.40
CA LEU A 140 -0.72 0.39 2.72
C LEU A 140 -0.80 -0.83 1.80
N ASP A 141 -1.77 -1.69 2.06
CA ASP A 141 -2.15 -2.79 1.19
C ASP A 141 -3.38 -2.38 0.39
N LEU A 142 -3.23 -2.30 -0.93
CA LEU A 142 -4.34 -1.94 -1.80
C LEU A 142 -4.76 -3.16 -2.63
N SER A 143 -6.04 -3.55 -2.55
CA SER A 143 -6.61 -4.59 -3.40
C SER A 143 -7.52 -4.02 -4.48
N ALA A 144 -7.46 -4.56 -5.70
CA ALA A 144 -8.33 -4.19 -6.81
C ALA A 144 -8.49 -5.32 -7.83
N ASP A 145 -9.59 -5.28 -8.59
CA ASP A 145 -9.84 -6.17 -9.74
C ASP A 145 -9.77 -5.43 -11.09
N GLY A 146 -9.39 -4.14 -11.07
CA GLY A 146 -9.30 -3.29 -12.25
C GLY A 146 -8.26 -2.17 -12.12
N MET A 147 -7.96 -1.55 -13.27
CA MET A 147 -7.07 -0.38 -13.34
C MET A 147 -7.82 0.91 -12.98
N SER A 148 -7.08 1.91 -12.48
CA SER A 148 -7.65 3.23 -12.22
C SER A 148 -8.24 3.84 -13.50
N ASN A 149 -9.48 4.33 -13.43
CA ASN A 149 -10.18 4.95 -14.55
C ASN A 149 -10.80 6.32 -14.21
N SER A 150 -10.69 6.77 -12.95
CA SER A 150 -11.12 8.10 -12.50
C SER A 150 -10.13 8.69 -11.49
N GLY A 151 -10.27 9.99 -11.21
CA GLY A 151 -9.40 10.72 -10.30
C GLY A 151 -7.94 10.83 -10.80
N PRO A 152 -7.03 11.32 -9.94
CA PRO A 152 -5.60 11.29 -10.23
C PRO A 152 -5.11 9.86 -10.43
N ARG A 153 -4.21 9.67 -11.39
CA ARG A 153 -3.57 8.37 -11.62
C ARG A 153 -2.55 8.07 -10.52
N PRO A 154 -2.25 6.80 -10.23
CA PRO A 154 -1.19 6.45 -9.27
C PRO A 154 0.14 7.16 -9.54
N VAL A 155 0.55 7.30 -10.80
CA VAL A 155 1.80 8.00 -11.15
C VAL A 155 1.79 9.48 -10.75
N GLU A 156 0.64 10.15 -10.78
CA GLU A 156 0.51 11.59 -10.52
C GLU A 156 0.64 11.91 -9.02
N VAL A 157 0.36 10.94 -8.15
CA VAL A 157 0.48 11.08 -6.68
C VAL A 157 1.78 10.50 -6.13
N ALA A 158 2.65 9.99 -7.01
CA ALA A 158 3.86 9.26 -6.66
C ALA A 158 4.83 10.07 -5.79
N GLU A 159 5.13 11.30 -6.21
CA GLU A 159 6.08 12.17 -5.54
C GLU A 159 5.58 12.60 -4.16
N ASP A 160 4.26 12.80 -4.03
CA ASP A 160 3.62 13.19 -2.77
C ASP A 160 3.66 12.04 -1.75
N LEU A 161 3.41 10.82 -2.22
CA LEU A 161 3.54 9.62 -1.40
C LEU A 161 5.00 9.38 -1.00
N ALA A 162 5.97 9.61 -1.90
CA ALA A 162 7.38 9.41 -1.62
C ALA A 162 7.94 10.31 -0.50
N ARG A 163 7.29 11.44 -0.21
CA ARG A 163 7.67 12.32 0.91
C ARG A 163 7.33 11.72 2.28
N ASN A 164 6.49 10.68 2.33
CA ASN A 164 6.13 9.97 3.56
C ASN A 164 6.57 8.51 3.43
N PRO A 165 7.32 7.94 4.39
CA PRO A 165 7.85 6.59 4.28
C PRO A 165 6.75 5.53 4.46
N VAL A 166 5.88 5.38 3.45
CA VAL A 166 4.82 4.38 3.37
C VAL A 166 5.23 3.32 2.35
N LEU A 167 5.26 2.05 2.78
CA LEU A 167 5.33 0.90 1.89
C LEU A 167 3.95 0.69 1.27
N VAL A 168 3.86 0.52 -0.05
CA VAL A 168 2.61 0.22 -0.75
C VAL A 168 2.73 -1.15 -1.40
N ASN A 169 1.88 -2.09 -1.01
CA ASN A 169 1.76 -3.41 -1.61
C ASN A 169 0.42 -3.56 -2.34
N GLY A 170 0.35 -4.54 -3.25
CA GLY A 170 -0.84 -4.87 -4.01
C GLY A 170 -1.43 -6.25 -3.68
N LEU A 171 -2.75 -6.38 -3.81
CA LEU A 171 -3.42 -7.66 -4.01
C LEU A 171 -4.36 -7.54 -5.21
N VAL A 172 -4.00 -8.14 -6.34
CA VAL A 172 -4.82 -8.09 -7.56
C VAL A 172 -5.72 -9.31 -7.64
N ILE A 173 -6.96 -9.10 -8.08
CA ILE A 173 -8.00 -10.12 -8.13
C ILE A 173 -8.42 -10.30 -9.59
N ALA A 174 -8.56 -11.54 -10.04
CA ALA A 174 -9.15 -11.81 -11.36
C ALA A 174 -10.69 -11.64 -11.27
N PRO A 175 -11.30 -10.66 -11.99
CA PRO A 175 -12.73 -10.35 -11.85
C PRO A 175 -13.65 -11.49 -12.30
N ASP A 176 -13.24 -12.36 -13.23
CA ASP A 176 -14.12 -13.38 -13.82
C ASP A 176 -13.96 -14.81 -13.25
N GLY A 177 -13.14 -15.00 -12.21
CA GLY A 177 -13.02 -16.27 -11.44
C GLY A 177 -12.68 -17.55 -12.25
N ARG A 178 -12.43 -17.45 -13.57
CA ARG A 178 -12.25 -18.58 -14.50
C ARG A 178 -11.26 -18.22 -15.60
N GLY A 179 -9.96 -18.25 -15.28
CA GLY A 179 -8.92 -18.41 -16.30
C GLY A 179 -8.56 -17.18 -17.13
N ASP A 180 -8.95 -15.96 -16.73
CA ASP A 180 -8.35 -14.75 -17.30
C ASP A 180 -6.98 -14.44 -16.66
N GLN A 181 -6.05 -15.37 -16.82
CA GLN A 181 -4.67 -15.17 -16.37
C GLN A 181 -4.02 -13.98 -17.08
N GLN A 182 -4.43 -13.70 -18.33
CA GLN A 182 -3.87 -12.59 -19.10
C GLN A 182 -4.25 -11.23 -18.51
N GLY A 183 -5.53 -11.04 -18.15
CA GLY A 183 -6.01 -9.86 -17.45
C GLY A 183 -5.35 -9.71 -16.07
N LEU A 184 -5.24 -10.81 -15.31
CA LEU A 184 -4.55 -10.81 -14.01
C LEU A 184 -3.07 -10.42 -14.13
N ASP A 185 -2.35 -10.95 -15.12
CA ASP A 185 -0.96 -10.60 -15.40
C ASP A 185 -0.82 -9.14 -15.84
N GLN A 186 -1.77 -8.62 -16.62
CA GLN A 186 -1.79 -7.23 -17.04
C GLN A 186 -2.03 -6.29 -15.87
N LEU A 187 -2.97 -6.62 -14.98
CA LEU A 187 -3.23 -5.85 -13.78
C LEU A 187 -2.06 -5.93 -12.80
N THR A 188 -1.40 -7.09 -12.68
CA THR A 188 -0.17 -7.25 -11.90
C THR A 188 0.91 -6.29 -12.40
N ARG A 189 1.19 -6.27 -13.71
CA ARG A 189 2.18 -5.34 -14.30
C ARG A 189 1.80 -3.88 -14.05
N TYR A 190 0.52 -3.54 -14.15
CA TYR A 190 0.04 -2.19 -13.83
C TYR A 190 0.34 -1.82 -12.37
N PHE A 191 0.11 -2.73 -11.43
CA PHE A 191 0.43 -2.51 -10.02
C PHE A 191 1.93 -2.36 -9.79
N GLU A 192 2.75 -3.21 -10.40
CA GLU A 192 4.21 -3.18 -10.31
C GLU A 192 4.81 -1.88 -10.85
N GLU A 193 4.27 -1.37 -11.97
CA GLU A 193 4.79 -0.18 -12.63
C GLU A 193 4.30 1.12 -11.98
N TRP A 194 3.04 1.17 -11.51
CA TRP A 194 2.39 2.43 -11.15
C TRP A 194 1.90 2.54 -9.72
N VAL A 195 1.68 1.43 -9.01
CA VAL A 195 0.95 1.42 -7.73
C VAL A 195 1.85 1.11 -6.55
N ILE A 196 2.54 -0.02 -6.56
CA ILE A 196 3.38 -0.47 -5.44
C ILE A 196 4.61 0.43 -5.31
N ARG A 197 5.08 0.61 -4.07
CA ARG A 197 6.17 1.52 -3.76
C ARG A 197 6.89 1.09 -2.49
N GLY A 198 8.16 1.45 -2.41
CA GLY A 198 9.00 1.21 -1.25
C GLY A 198 9.82 -0.07 -1.38
N PRO A 199 10.88 -0.20 -0.56
CA PRO A 199 11.76 -1.36 -0.63
C PRO A 199 10.98 -2.62 -0.28
N PHE A 200 11.21 -3.68 -1.06
CA PHE A 200 10.57 -4.99 -0.89
C PHE A 200 9.05 -5.00 -1.09
N SER A 201 8.47 -3.96 -1.71
CA SER A 201 7.06 -3.95 -2.09
C SER A 201 6.74 -5.07 -3.08
N PHE A 202 5.54 -5.61 -3.02
CA PHE A 202 5.13 -6.72 -3.88
C PHE A 202 3.64 -6.70 -4.21
N VAL A 203 3.29 -7.47 -5.23
CA VAL A 203 1.91 -7.79 -5.59
C VAL A 203 1.63 -9.25 -5.24
N GLU A 204 0.55 -9.51 -4.51
CA GLU A 204 -0.06 -10.83 -4.37
C GLU A 204 -1.19 -10.98 -5.40
N GLN A 205 -1.42 -12.20 -5.89
CA GLN A 205 -2.49 -12.49 -6.83
C GLN A 205 -3.55 -13.39 -6.19
N ALA A 206 -4.82 -13.08 -6.42
CA ALA A 206 -5.95 -13.96 -6.18
C ALA A 206 -6.54 -14.39 -7.53
N ALA A 207 -6.69 -15.70 -7.75
CA ALA A 207 -7.24 -16.25 -9.00
C ALA A 207 -8.75 -16.01 -9.19
N GLY A 208 -9.35 -15.25 -8.28
CA GLY A 208 -10.77 -14.94 -8.20
C GLY A 208 -11.12 -14.55 -6.76
N TYR A 209 -12.34 -14.08 -6.55
CA TYR A 209 -12.82 -13.70 -5.22
C TYR A 209 -12.93 -14.90 -4.26
N GLU A 210 -13.13 -16.12 -4.77
CA GLU A 210 -13.11 -17.35 -3.98
C GLU A 210 -11.72 -17.66 -3.40
N ASP A 211 -10.63 -17.24 -4.07
CA ASP A 211 -9.25 -17.43 -3.59
C ASP A 211 -8.78 -16.28 -2.68
N TYR A 212 -9.59 -15.23 -2.52
CA TYR A 212 -9.20 -14.01 -1.81
C TYR A 212 -8.71 -14.31 -0.38
N ALA A 213 -9.37 -15.22 0.34
CA ALA A 213 -8.97 -15.60 1.70
C ALA A 213 -7.56 -16.20 1.74
N ASN A 214 -7.23 -17.10 0.82
CA ASN A 214 -5.91 -17.72 0.76
C ASN A 214 -4.84 -16.72 0.31
N ALA A 215 -5.15 -15.89 -0.70
CA ALA A 215 -4.27 -14.84 -1.17
C ALA A 215 -3.96 -13.83 -0.06
N MET A 216 -4.98 -13.37 0.66
CA MET A 216 -4.82 -12.46 1.80
C MET A 216 -3.96 -13.09 2.89
N ALA A 217 -4.15 -14.37 3.21
CA ALA A 217 -3.30 -15.05 4.19
C ALA A 217 -1.83 -15.15 3.73
N ARG A 218 -1.57 -15.56 2.49
CA ARG A 218 -0.20 -15.58 1.92
C ARG A 218 0.45 -14.21 1.97
N LYS A 219 -0.32 -13.17 1.61
CA LYS A 219 0.12 -11.78 1.65
C LYS A 219 0.51 -11.34 3.06
N LEU A 220 -0.37 -11.53 4.04
CA LEU A 220 -0.12 -11.18 5.43
C LEU A 220 1.09 -11.93 5.99
N LEU A 221 1.24 -13.23 5.68
CA LEU A 221 2.40 -14.00 6.10
C LEU A 221 3.70 -13.44 5.50
N ARG A 222 3.73 -13.15 4.19
CA ARG A 222 4.89 -12.60 3.50
C ARG A 222 5.31 -11.25 4.08
N GLU A 223 4.33 -10.39 4.32
CA GLU A 223 4.56 -9.04 4.83
C GLU A 223 5.03 -9.04 6.28
N LEU A 224 4.32 -9.75 7.15
CA LEU A 224 4.59 -9.71 8.59
C LEU A 224 5.81 -10.53 9.02
N SER A 225 6.27 -11.48 8.19
CA SER A 225 7.52 -12.23 8.38
C SER A 225 8.75 -11.44 7.95
N GLY A 226 8.58 -10.54 6.99
CA GLY A 226 9.65 -9.81 6.31
C GLY A 226 10.09 -8.52 7.01
N LEU A 227 9.86 -8.36 8.32
CA LEU A 227 10.32 -7.20 9.08
C LEU A 227 11.72 -7.45 9.64
N PRO A 228 12.83 -7.13 8.93
CA PRO A 228 14.10 -6.98 9.59
C PRO A 228 13.97 -5.79 10.53
N LEU A 229 14.08 -6.05 11.83
CA LEU A 229 14.34 -5.04 12.85
C LEU A 229 15.59 -4.27 12.42
N SER A 230 15.43 -3.14 11.73
CA SER A 230 16.53 -2.18 11.63
C SER A 230 16.77 -1.72 13.06
N LYS A 231 17.85 -2.24 13.66
CA LYS A 231 18.33 -1.88 15.00
C LYS A 231 18.32 -0.36 15.13
N ALA A 232 17.93 0.10 16.32
CA ALA A 232 18.05 1.48 16.79
C ALA A 232 19.35 2.16 16.28
N PRO A 233 19.33 3.48 16.05
CA PRO A 233 20.51 4.20 15.58
C PRO A 233 21.69 3.91 16.53
N PRO A 234 22.92 3.74 16.00
CA PRO A 234 24.09 3.57 16.84
C PRO A 234 24.14 4.74 17.82
N LYS A 235 24.27 4.45 19.13
CA LYS A 235 24.66 5.49 20.07
C LYS A 235 26.03 6.00 19.62
N ASP A 236 26.14 7.30 19.45
CA ASP A 236 27.33 7.99 18.95
C ASP A 236 28.62 7.51 19.64
N GLY A 237 29.60 7.16 18.81
CA GLY A 237 31.02 7.01 19.15
C GLY A 237 31.83 7.38 17.89
N PRO A 238 32.93 8.13 18.02
CA PRO A 238 33.52 8.84 16.89
C PRO A 238 34.28 7.87 15.98
N GLY A 239 33.88 7.80 14.70
CA GLY A 239 34.57 6.98 13.71
C GLY A 239 33.86 7.03 12.37
N ALA A 240 33.96 8.16 11.67
CA ALA A 240 33.59 8.23 10.26
C ALA A 240 34.45 7.24 9.45
N PRO A 241 33.88 6.42 8.55
CA PRO A 241 34.68 5.70 7.57
C PRO A 241 35.10 6.67 6.45
N SER A 242 36.41 6.71 6.17
CA SER A 242 37.01 7.42 5.05
C SER A 242 36.32 7.09 3.73
N VAL A 243 35.90 8.13 3.03
CA VAL A 243 35.55 8.08 1.60
C VAL A 243 36.81 7.71 0.83
N ILE A 244 36.83 6.52 0.21
CA ILE A 244 37.84 6.17 -0.79
C ILE A 244 37.49 6.93 -2.07
N PRO A 245 38.42 7.70 -2.69
CA PRO A 245 38.12 8.37 -3.95
C PRO A 245 37.95 7.33 -5.05
N ILE A 246 36.86 7.42 -5.81
CA ILE A 246 36.68 6.67 -7.05
C ILE A 246 37.64 7.28 -8.08
N GLU A 247 38.64 6.50 -8.49
CA GLU A 247 39.53 6.82 -9.59
C GLU A 247 38.72 6.90 -10.90
N ARG A 248 38.81 8.03 -11.60
CA ARG A 248 38.12 8.26 -12.87
C ARG A 248 38.68 7.33 -13.94
N GLN A 249 37.83 6.49 -14.52
CA GLN A 249 38.14 5.80 -15.77
C GLN A 249 38.19 6.80 -16.94
N PRO A 250 39.07 6.60 -17.94
CA PRO A 250 39.19 7.51 -19.07
C PRO A 250 37.99 7.41 -20.03
N GLU A 251 37.51 8.58 -20.47
CA GLU A 251 36.48 8.74 -21.49
C GLU A 251 36.87 8.05 -22.81
N ALA A 252 35.93 7.32 -23.41
CA ALA A 252 36.03 6.83 -24.77
C ALA A 252 35.86 7.98 -25.78
N PRO A 253 36.57 7.96 -26.92
CA PRO A 253 36.62 9.09 -27.84
C PRO A 253 35.29 9.29 -28.58
N SER A 254 34.86 10.55 -28.61
CA SER A 254 33.73 11.07 -29.38
C SER A 254 33.87 10.76 -30.87
N GLN A 255 32.89 10.07 -31.46
CA GLN A 255 32.75 9.98 -32.91
C GLN A 255 31.87 11.11 -33.41
N ASP A 256 32.54 12.02 -34.11
CA ASP A 256 32.00 13.12 -34.89
C ASP A 256 31.44 12.56 -36.21
N VAL A 257 30.14 12.72 -36.45
CA VAL A 257 29.55 12.53 -37.78
C VAL A 257 28.58 13.66 -38.06
N SER A 258 29.11 14.68 -38.72
CA SER A 258 28.36 15.69 -39.44
C SER A 258 28.28 15.35 -40.93
N THR A 259 27.22 15.86 -41.56
CA THR A 259 26.95 16.04 -42.99
C THR A 259 26.24 14.94 -43.82
N ALA A 260 24.93 15.21 -43.97
CA ALA A 260 24.22 15.46 -45.23
C ALA A 260 23.79 14.27 -46.12
N SER A 261 22.46 14.15 -46.31
CA SER A 261 21.86 14.46 -47.61
C SER A 261 20.32 14.49 -47.57
N ASN A 262 19.80 15.61 -48.06
CA ASN A 262 18.42 15.83 -48.50
C ASN A 262 18.03 14.80 -49.57
N THR A 263 16.85 14.18 -49.45
CA THR A 263 16.02 13.84 -50.63
C THR A 263 14.54 13.86 -50.25
N ARG A 264 13.90 14.92 -50.75
CA ARG A 264 12.46 15.15 -50.92
C ARG A 264 11.84 14.05 -51.79
N LEU A 265 10.60 13.60 -51.50
CA LEU A 265 9.54 13.15 -52.44
C LEU A 265 8.34 12.60 -51.62
N ARG A 266 7.29 13.41 -51.44
CA ARG A 266 6.02 13.41 -52.20
C ARG A 266 4.89 12.61 -51.53
N SER A 267 3.91 13.39 -51.09
CA SER A 267 2.50 13.08 -50.90
C SER A 267 1.90 12.29 -52.07
N LYS A 268 0.98 11.38 -51.75
CA LYS A 268 -0.15 10.98 -52.62
C LYS A 268 -1.27 10.33 -51.80
N THR A 269 -2.31 11.13 -51.53
CA THR A 269 -3.69 10.67 -51.35
C THR A 269 -4.28 10.39 -52.74
N PRO A 270 -5.10 9.34 -52.86
CA PRO A 270 -6.42 9.51 -53.51
C PRO A 270 -7.46 8.62 -52.80
N SER A 271 -8.77 8.72 -52.97
CA SER A 271 -9.72 9.66 -53.55
C SER A 271 -11.06 9.06 -53.13
N GLN A 272 -11.96 9.86 -52.57
CA GLN A 272 -13.37 9.48 -52.50
C GLN A 272 -13.95 9.37 -53.91
N ARG A 273 -14.75 8.32 -54.15
CA ARG A 273 -15.89 8.34 -55.07
C ARG A 273 -16.80 7.14 -54.80
N ASP A 274 -18.00 7.46 -54.34
CA ASP A 274 -19.31 6.88 -54.62
C ASP A 274 -19.41 5.45 -55.18
N MET A 275 -20.19 4.61 -54.49
CA MET A 275 -21.23 3.84 -55.18
C MET A 275 -22.38 3.48 -54.22
N GLN A 276 -23.52 4.13 -54.44
CA GLN A 276 -24.85 3.60 -54.14
C GLN A 276 -25.09 2.35 -55.00
N THR A 277 -25.73 1.31 -54.45
CA THR A 277 -26.97 0.69 -54.98
C THR A 277 -27.37 -0.52 -54.14
N HIS A 278 -28.67 -0.53 -53.78
CA HIS A 278 -29.58 -1.62 -53.40
C HIS A 278 -29.32 -2.46 -52.14
#